data_AF-A0A7R9M268-F1
#
_entry.id   AF-A0A7R9M268-F1
#
_cell.length_a   1.000
_cell.length_b   1.000
_cell.length_c   1.000
_cell.angle_alpha   90.00
_cell.angle_beta   90.00
_cell.angle_gamma   90.00
#
_symmetry.space_group_name_H-M   'P 1'
#
loop_
_entity.id
_entity.type
_entity.pdbx_description
1 polymer ?
#
loop_
_entity_poly.entity_id
_entity_poly.type
_entity_poly.pdbx_seq_one_letter_code
_entity_poly.pdbx_strand_id
1 'polypeptide(L)'
;MRALMSDSNYYIGNPFAISSMMSISAFVILFIGITVQYQEKNFTFSIIPFLYNFKHKRLALPLSPMHRKRLVLHSNLLSKYFMTQAFWPLIVITNGFLLWATVMAYLEPNSGFTIMSVLFWSICNIFWTFQFYVGARRECIVRKVKDADTVCVCNSTYCDDFPALKRPKTGFLTVYESNKAGERFKETELQFGSTIDSTADQTVVVTIDKTQKYQTIFGFGGAFTDTTGQMLKTVNQSLADLLIDSYFSDNGIEYSMARIPMAGTDFSYRPYSYDDVDGDLELKHFALQMEDLEWKIPYIQRALKVSPHKIKFFGSPWSPPSWMKTNNMFNHGGELRGTVGGEYYQSWANYFVKFLDAYKSHDINLWGLTVENEPTQGGPGKGFNCLNLTGPMERDFVKLNLGPTLAKAGYGKDKLNLMVFDDNLSVFEKYLPTVLEDREAAKYVSGIAYHHYGGYPDGFPTEIQENYTDMFLLNTEACHLEGPDLGVWSAGENYASDIIRALNEYVRGWLEWNMALDMSGGPRWNEQKGYGGAINIDPTKGEAYKQPSFYAIGHFSKFIPPESVRIGHTVDKSVSSFTVLTVQRPDNQTVLVALNTRADDIVLTIQDSSRKVSHKIPAHSLQSYIW
;
A
#
# COMPACT_ATOMS: atom_id res chain seq x y z
N MET A 1 -7.59 39.14 13.23
CA MET A 1 -6.78 38.98 14.47
C MET A 1 -7.41 38.13 15.58
N ARG A 2 -8.74 37.91 15.64
CA ARG A 2 -9.35 36.98 16.64
C ARG A 2 -9.46 35.51 16.22
N ALA A 3 -9.22 35.16 14.95
CA ALA A 3 -9.17 33.77 14.47
C ALA A 3 -7.75 33.15 14.49
N LEU A 4 -6.73 33.92 14.90
CA LEU A 4 -5.31 33.52 14.87
C LEU A 4 -4.78 33.03 16.22
N MET A 5 -5.61 32.97 17.27
CA MET A 5 -5.17 32.74 18.65
C MET A 5 -5.85 31.55 19.35
N SER A 6 -6.38 30.56 18.63
CA SER A 6 -6.97 29.37 19.26
C SER A 6 -6.08 28.13 19.26
N ASP A 7 -4.90 28.14 18.66
CA ASP A 7 -4.00 26.99 18.75
C ASP A 7 -2.51 27.37 18.67
N SER A 8 -1.96 27.76 19.81
CA SER A 8 -0.55 28.15 19.93
C SER A 8 0.43 26.96 19.79
N ASN A 9 -0.05 25.72 19.85
CA ASN A 9 0.80 24.53 19.69
C ASN A 9 1.04 24.17 18.22
N TYR A 10 0.14 24.57 17.30
CA TYR A 10 0.28 24.37 15.85
C TYR A 10 1.44 25.16 15.24
N TYR A 11 1.68 26.39 15.73
CA TYR A 11 2.74 27.25 15.20
C TYR A 11 4.13 26.93 15.75
N ILE A 12 4.23 26.45 16.99
CA ILE A 12 5.53 26.22 17.64
C ILE A 12 6.15 24.88 17.19
N GLY A 13 5.33 23.90 16.79
CA GLY A 13 5.79 22.59 16.31
C GLY A 13 6.02 22.50 14.79
N ASN A 14 5.69 23.55 14.01
CA ASN A 14 5.79 23.53 12.56
C ASN A 14 6.86 24.52 12.06
N PRO A 15 8.06 24.04 11.68
CA PRO A 15 9.14 24.88 11.16
C PRO A 15 8.73 25.71 9.94
N PHE A 16 7.77 25.24 9.15
CA PHE A 16 7.23 25.95 7.99
C PHE A 16 6.36 27.15 8.39
N ALA A 17 5.57 27.05 9.46
CA ALA A 17 4.77 28.16 9.96
C ALA A 17 5.66 29.26 10.55
N ILE A 18 6.70 28.87 11.30
CA ILE A 18 7.70 29.82 11.83
C ILE A 18 8.49 30.47 10.70
N SER A 19 8.99 29.69 9.73
CA SER A 19 9.76 30.22 8.59
C SER A 19 8.91 31.14 7.71
N SER A 20 7.65 30.80 7.45
CA SER A 20 6.73 31.62 6.66
C SER A 20 6.37 32.91 7.40
N MET A 21 6.11 32.85 8.71
CA MET A 21 5.86 34.03 9.53
C MET A 21 7.09 34.94 9.60
N MET A 22 8.29 34.37 9.74
CA MET A 22 9.54 35.14 9.73
C MET A 22 9.81 35.78 8.36
N SER A 23 9.49 35.08 7.27
CA SER A 23 9.65 35.60 5.90
C SER A 23 8.66 36.72 5.58
N ILE A 24 7.39 36.56 5.98
CA ILE A 24 6.36 37.62 5.86
C ILE A 24 6.73 38.82 6.72
N SER A 25 7.23 38.59 7.94
CA SER A 25 7.68 39.67 8.84
C SER A 25 8.88 40.41 8.26
N ALA A 26 9.85 39.69 7.68
CA ALA A 26 10.99 40.29 6.98
C ALA A 26 10.55 41.12 5.77
N PHE A 27 9.56 40.64 5.01
CA PHE A 27 9.02 41.34 3.84
C PHE A 27 8.28 42.64 4.24
N VAL A 28 7.48 42.60 5.31
CA VAL A 28 6.77 43.77 5.84
C VAL A 28 7.75 44.82 6.40
N ILE A 29 8.77 44.39 7.14
CA ILE A 29 9.82 45.28 7.66
C ILE A 29 10.61 45.91 6.51
N LEU A 30 10.95 45.16 5.45
CA LEU A 30 11.59 45.69 4.26
C LEU A 30 10.71 46.74 3.57
N PHE A 31 9.42 46.47 3.41
CA PHE A 31 8.48 47.35 2.72
C PHE A 31 8.29 48.68 3.47
N ILE A 32 8.19 48.63 4.80
CA ILE A 32 8.15 49.81 5.67
C ILE A 32 9.47 50.59 5.58
N GLY A 33 10.62 49.90 5.63
CA GLY A 33 11.94 50.51 5.49
C GLY A 33 12.15 51.23 4.16
N ILE A 34 11.71 50.63 3.05
CA ILE A 34 11.75 51.23 1.69
C ILE A 34 10.89 52.50 1.63
N THR A 35 9.70 52.48 2.24
CA THR A 35 8.76 53.62 2.22
C THR A 35 9.31 54.80 3.03
N VAL A 36 9.92 54.52 4.19
CA VAL A 36 10.57 55.54 5.05
C VAL A 36 11.84 56.09 4.38
N GLN A 37 12.64 55.24 3.76
CA GLN A 37 13.92 55.66 3.14
C GLN A 37 13.72 56.42 1.82
N TYR A 38 12.67 56.11 1.04
CA TYR A 38 12.30 56.86 -0.17
C TYR A 38 11.87 58.31 0.14
N GLN A 39 11.30 58.56 1.31
CA GLN A 39 10.86 59.90 1.70
C GLN A 39 11.98 60.79 2.28
N GLU A 40 13.07 60.23 2.79
CA GLU A 40 14.02 61.02 3.60
C GLU A 40 15.36 61.39 2.97
N LYS A 41 15.93 60.68 1.97
CA LYS A 41 17.37 60.88 1.65
C LYS A 41 17.79 60.88 0.18
N ASN A 42 17.88 62.10 -0.37
CA ASN A 42 18.66 62.51 -1.55
C ASN A 42 20.14 62.01 -1.53
N PHE A 43 20.34 60.73 -1.85
CA PHE A 43 21.52 60.02 -2.39
C PHE A 43 22.96 60.56 -2.12
N THR A 44 23.81 59.77 -1.43
CA THR A 44 25.12 59.25 -1.93
C THR A 44 26.01 58.55 -0.86
N PHE A 45 26.75 57.49 -1.25
CA PHE A 45 27.95 56.93 -0.56
C PHE A 45 28.91 56.27 -1.57
N SER A 46 30.24 56.31 -1.36
CA SER A 46 31.27 55.87 -2.34
C SER A 46 32.14 54.69 -1.86
N ILE A 47 32.21 53.64 -2.69
CA ILE A 47 32.79 52.31 -2.38
C ILE A 47 34.27 52.16 -2.78
N ILE A 48 34.80 53.11 -3.54
CA ILE A 48 36.13 53.06 -4.16
C ILE A 48 37.28 53.16 -3.13
N PRO A 49 37.21 53.96 -2.05
CA PRO A 49 38.29 54.05 -1.08
C PRO A 49 38.51 52.77 -0.25
N PHE A 50 37.47 51.94 -0.09
CA PHE A 50 37.51 50.75 0.74
C PHE A 50 38.30 49.60 0.08
N LEU A 51 38.08 49.37 -1.22
CA LEU A 51 38.73 48.30 -1.96
C LEU A 51 40.21 48.58 -2.21
N TYR A 52 40.61 49.85 -2.28
CA TYR A 52 42.00 50.25 -2.44
C TYR A 52 42.86 49.85 -1.22
N ASN A 53 42.34 50.00 0.00
CA ASN A 53 43.10 49.70 1.22
C ASN A 53 43.24 48.19 1.49
N PHE A 54 42.28 47.37 1.06
CA PHE A 54 42.32 45.92 1.24
C PHE A 54 43.35 45.24 0.32
N LYS A 55 43.54 45.78 -0.90
CA LYS A 55 44.46 45.23 -1.91
C LYS A 55 45.93 45.30 -1.50
N HIS A 56 46.32 46.24 -0.64
CA HIS A 56 47.74 46.51 -0.33
C HIS A 56 48.26 45.95 1.01
N LYS A 57 47.49 45.09 1.70
CA LYS A 57 47.90 44.23 2.83
C LYS A 57 48.97 44.83 3.79
N ARG A 58 48.75 46.05 4.30
CA ARG A 58 49.56 46.59 5.41
C ARG A 58 48.88 46.32 6.74
N LEU A 59 49.08 45.13 7.30
CA LEU A 59 48.88 44.88 8.73
C LEU A 59 50.08 44.07 9.23
N ALA A 60 50.95 44.72 10.00
CA ALA A 60 52.06 44.12 10.70
C ALA A 60 51.75 44.14 12.20
N LEU A 61 51.63 42.96 12.83
CA LEU A 61 51.97 42.66 14.22
C LEU A 61 51.75 41.14 14.48
N PRO A 62 52.65 40.43 15.20
CA PRO A 62 52.51 38.99 15.45
C PRO A 62 51.63 38.69 16.67
N LEU A 63 50.77 37.67 16.56
CA LEU A 63 49.93 37.15 17.64
C LEU A 63 50.73 36.31 18.65
N SER A 64 50.44 36.48 19.95
CA SER A 64 51.12 35.78 21.04
C SER A 64 50.86 34.26 21.04
N PRO A 65 51.75 33.44 21.63
CA PRO A 65 51.68 31.97 21.60
C PRO A 65 50.37 31.38 22.15
N MET A 66 49.75 32.07 23.12
CA MET A 66 48.47 31.68 23.72
C MET A 66 47.29 31.86 22.76
N HIS A 67 47.34 32.88 21.89
CA HIS A 67 46.33 33.10 20.84
C HIS A 67 46.50 32.16 19.65
N ARG A 68 47.74 31.74 19.35
CA ARG A 68 48.02 30.77 18.28
C ARG A 68 47.47 29.37 18.59
N LYS A 69 47.48 28.94 19.87
CA LYS A 69 46.87 27.66 20.30
C LYS A 69 45.32 27.68 20.31
N ARG A 70 44.69 28.82 20.65
CA ARG A 70 43.22 28.96 20.60
C ARG A 70 42.65 29.02 19.17
N LEU A 71 43.42 29.57 18.23
CA LEU A 71 43.02 29.70 16.82
C LEU A 71 43.06 28.33 16.08
N VAL A 72 44.06 27.50 16.35
CA VAL A 72 44.22 26.17 15.71
C VAL A 72 43.17 25.16 16.22
N LEU A 73 42.75 25.26 17.49
CA LEU A 73 41.69 24.40 18.02
C LEU A 73 40.30 24.77 17.45
N HIS A 74 40.03 26.06 17.26
CA HIS A 74 38.77 26.53 16.64
C HIS A 74 38.73 26.27 15.14
N SER A 75 39.85 26.38 14.41
CA SER A 75 39.85 26.11 12.97
C SER A 75 39.60 24.63 12.67
N ASN A 76 40.06 23.69 13.51
CA ASN A 76 39.83 22.26 13.30
C ASN A 76 38.39 21.82 13.62
N LEU A 77 37.72 22.45 14.60
CA LEU A 77 36.30 22.21 14.89
C LEU A 77 35.37 22.80 13.82
N LEU A 78 35.66 24.03 13.37
CA LEU A 78 34.94 24.66 12.25
C LEU A 78 35.18 23.94 10.93
N SER A 79 36.40 23.48 10.64
CA SER A 79 36.70 22.74 9.41
C SER A 79 36.03 21.36 9.41
N LYS A 80 35.95 20.68 10.55
CA LYS A 80 35.28 19.37 10.67
C LYS A 80 33.74 19.48 10.64
N TYR A 81 33.18 20.62 11.05
CA TYR A 81 31.76 20.94 10.94
C TYR A 81 31.36 21.41 9.52
N PHE A 82 32.18 22.23 8.87
CA PHE A 82 31.93 22.69 7.49
C PHE A 82 32.11 21.59 6.45
N MET A 83 33.03 20.65 6.67
CA MET A 83 33.31 19.57 5.72
C MET A 83 32.30 18.42 5.77
N THR A 84 31.42 18.37 6.79
CA THR A 84 30.41 17.31 6.95
C THR A 84 29.02 17.68 6.43
N GLN A 85 28.80 18.93 6.02
CA GLN A 85 27.51 19.40 5.49
C GLN A 85 27.75 20.26 4.23
N ALA A 86 28.05 19.60 3.10
CA ALA A 86 28.27 20.26 1.80
C ALA A 86 27.03 21.01 1.25
N PHE A 87 25.89 20.92 1.94
CA PHE A 87 24.58 21.37 1.49
C PHE A 87 24.23 22.81 1.90
N TRP A 88 24.57 23.19 3.14
CA TRP A 88 24.31 24.54 3.67
C TRP A 88 25.06 25.68 2.96
N PRO A 89 26.33 25.51 2.56
CA PRO A 89 27.04 26.54 1.82
C PRO A 89 26.34 26.88 0.50
N LEU A 90 25.76 25.88 -0.18
CA LEU A 90 25.11 26.09 -1.47
C LEU A 90 23.81 26.89 -1.35
N ILE A 91 23.00 26.62 -0.32
CA ILE A 91 21.77 27.39 0.01
C ILE A 91 22.11 28.83 0.39
N VAL A 92 23.15 29.02 1.20
CA VAL A 92 23.63 30.35 1.57
C VAL A 92 24.16 31.10 0.34
N ILE A 93 24.83 30.40 -0.58
CA ILE A 93 25.32 30.97 -1.84
C ILE A 93 24.14 31.37 -2.75
N THR A 94 23.15 30.50 -2.97
CA THR A 94 22.01 30.80 -3.86
C THR A 94 21.10 31.90 -3.28
N ASN A 95 20.82 31.89 -1.99
CA ASN A 95 20.09 32.97 -1.32
C ASN A 95 20.91 34.27 -1.29
N GLY A 96 22.22 34.16 -1.10
CA GLY A 96 23.15 35.29 -1.19
C GLY A 96 23.17 35.93 -2.58
N PHE A 97 23.16 35.13 -3.64
CA PHE A 97 23.09 35.62 -5.03
C PHE A 97 21.73 36.21 -5.37
N LEU A 98 20.62 35.65 -4.87
CA LEU A 98 19.29 36.23 -5.04
C LEU A 98 19.18 37.59 -4.34
N LEU A 99 19.66 37.68 -3.10
CA LEU A 99 19.71 38.93 -2.34
C LEU A 99 20.60 39.96 -3.05
N TRP A 100 21.79 39.55 -3.50
CA TRP A 100 22.70 40.40 -4.26
C TRP A 100 22.08 40.89 -5.57
N ALA A 101 21.46 40.00 -6.36
CA ALA A 101 20.81 40.36 -7.61
C ALA A 101 19.64 41.35 -7.38
N THR A 102 18.90 41.18 -6.29
CA THR A 102 17.81 42.09 -5.90
C THR A 102 18.35 43.46 -5.48
N VAL A 103 19.45 43.49 -4.72
CA VAL A 103 20.14 44.74 -4.35
C VAL A 103 20.71 45.44 -5.58
N MET A 104 21.32 44.71 -6.51
CA MET A 104 21.84 45.29 -7.75
C MET A 104 20.70 45.81 -8.65
N ALA A 105 19.55 45.11 -8.70
CA ALA A 105 18.38 45.56 -9.46
C ALA A 105 17.78 46.84 -8.89
N TYR A 106 17.87 47.04 -7.57
CA TYR A 106 17.51 48.28 -6.90
C TYR A 106 18.49 49.43 -7.22
N LEU A 107 19.79 49.13 -7.29
CA LEU A 107 20.84 50.13 -7.55
C LEU A 107 20.90 50.55 -9.04
N GLU A 108 20.62 49.64 -9.97
CA GLU A 108 20.59 49.89 -11.42
C GLU A 108 19.33 49.28 -12.08
N PRO A 109 18.18 49.94 -11.98
CA PRO A 109 16.88 49.41 -12.44
C PRO A 109 16.73 49.34 -13.98
N ASN A 110 17.62 49.99 -14.74
CA ASN A 110 17.51 50.09 -16.21
C ASN A 110 18.49 49.20 -16.99
N SER A 111 19.24 48.33 -16.31
CA SER A 111 20.11 47.37 -16.98
C SER A 111 19.32 46.07 -17.23
N GLY A 112 19.13 45.70 -18.50
CA GLY A 112 18.46 44.44 -18.86
C GLY A 112 19.14 43.20 -18.22
N PHE A 113 20.41 43.32 -17.85
CA PHE A 113 21.18 42.30 -17.13
C PHE A 113 20.64 42.05 -15.71
N THR A 114 20.21 43.10 -14.99
CA THR A 114 19.76 42.97 -13.59
C THR A 114 18.40 42.30 -13.48
N ILE A 115 17.47 42.63 -14.38
CA ILE A 115 16.15 41.98 -14.45
C ILE A 115 16.31 40.50 -14.83
N MET A 116 17.15 40.19 -15.82
CA MET A 116 17.44 38.81 -16.21
C MET A 116 18.11 38.01 -15.09
N SER A 117 18.99 38.64 -14.30
CA SER A 117 19.66 38.00 -13.16
C SER A 117 18.66 37.65 -12.05
N VAL A 118 17.77 38.57 -11.68
CA VAL A 118 16.72 38.30 -10.68
C VAL A 118 15.80 37.19 -11.16
N LEU A 119 15.31 37.26 -12.41
CA LEU A 119 14.45 36.21 -12.98
C LEU A 119 15.15 34.85 -13.02
N PHE A 120 16.41 34.80 -13.45
CA PHE A 120 17.20 33.56 -13.49
C PHE A 120 17.37 32.94 -12.09
N TRP A 121 17.72 33.73 -11.09
CA TRP A 121 17.93 33.24 -9.72
C TRP A 121 16.63 32.93 -8.99
N SER A 122 15.52 33.62 -9.29
CA SER A 122 14.18 33.28 -8.83
C SER A 122 13.70 31.96 -9.45
N ILE A 123 13.91 31.76 -10.76
CA ILE A 123 13.61 30.50 -11.44
C ILE A 123 14.47 29.37 -10.84
N CYS A 124 15.77 29.59 -10.64
CA CYS A 124 16.63 28.61 -9.97
C CYS A 124 16.11 28.29 -8.56
N ASN A 125 15.77 29.29 -7.74
CA ASN A 125 15.20 29.03 -6.41
C ASN A 125 13.90 28.23 -6.50
N ILE A 126 12.98 28.58 -7.39
CA ILE A 126 11.72 27.85 -7.58
C ILE A 126 12.00 26.40 -8.00
N PHE A 127 12.84 26.18 -9.02
CA PHE A 127 13.22 24.84 -9.48
C PHE A 127 13.90 24.01 -8.39
N TRP A 128 14.79 24.61 -7.60
CA TRP A 128 15.47 23.94 -6.50
C TRP A 128 14.53 23.61 -5.34
N THR A 129 13.65 24.55 -4.97
CA THR A 129 12.63 24.32 -3.93
C THR A 129 11.66 23.22 -4.37
N PHE A 130 11.28 23.20 -5.64
CA PHE A 130 10.43 22.18 -6.24
C PHE A 130 11.11 20.80 -6.29
N GLN A 131 12.40 20.72 -6.62
CA GLN A 131 13.17 19.46 -6.59
C GLN A 131 13.31 18.86 -5.18
N PHE A 132 13.43 19.68 -4.13
CA PHE A 132 13.50 19.16 -2.75
C PHE A 132 12.14 18.72 -2.19
N TYR A 133 11.05 19.39 -2.56
CA TYR A 133 9.71 19.04 -2.08
C TYR A 133 9.17 17.74 -2.69
N VAL A 134 9.66 17.36 -3.88
CA VAL A 134 9.22 16.15 -4.61
C VAL A 134 9.96 14.88 -4.14
N GLY A 135 10.95 14.99 -3.25
CA GLY A 135 11.81 13.86 -2.87
C GLY A 135 11.82 13.43 -1.40
N ALA A 136 11.14 14.16 -0.50
CA ALA A 136 11.11 13.84 0.92
C ALA A 136 9.84 13.05 1.26
N ARG A 137 10.04 11.83 1.79
CA ARG A 137 8.97 10.96 2.27
C ARG A 137 8.09 11.68 3.30
N ARG A 138 6.77 11.58 3.14
CA ARG A 138 5.79 12.03 4.14
C ARG A 138 5.66 10.98 5.24
N GLU A 139 6.03 11.35 6.45
CA GLU A 139 5.95 10.47 7.62
C GLU A 139 4.51 10.31 8.11
N CYS A 140 4.27 9.21 8.83
CA CYS A 140 3.00 8.93 9.50
C CYS A 140 2.66 10.04 10.50
N ILE A 141 1.47 10.65 10.36
CA ILE A 141 0.88 11.46 11.44
C ILE A 141 0.24 10.49 12.43
N VAL A 142 1.01 10.10 13.43
CA VAL A 142 0.60 9.14 14.45
C VAL A 142 -0.51 9.72 15.32
N ARG A 143 -1.66 9.02 15.38
CA ARG A 143 -2.71 9.27 16.37
C ARG A 143 -2.82 8.07 17.31
N LYS A 144 -2.68 8.35 18.60
CA LYS A 144 -2.96 7.36 19.67
C LYS A 144 -4.47 7.26 19.85
N VAL A 145 -4.98 6.04 19.94
CA VAL A 145 -6.42 5.80 20.12
C VAL A 145 -6.70 5.33 21.54
N LYS A 146 -6.32 4.09 21.87
CA LYS A 146 -6.44 3.49 23.20
C LYS A 146 -5.16 2.72 23.52
N ASP A 147 -4.71 2.76 24.77
CA ASP A 147 -3.45 2.14 25.21
C ASP A 147 -2.23 2.54 24.33
N ALA A 148 -1.52 1.56 23.80
CA ALA A 148 -0.36 1.73 22.91
C ALA A 148 -0.72 1.68 21.40
N ASP A 149 -2.01 1.53 21.07
CA ASP A 149 -2.46 1.35 19.69
C ASP A 149 -2.45 2.68 18.93
N THR A 150 -1.95 2.62 17.69
CA THR A 150 -1.65 3.80 16.87
C THR A 150 -2.08 3.61 15.42
N VAL A 151 -2.65 4.68 14.85
CA VAL A 151 -2.98 4.78 13.43
C VAL A 151 -2.24 5.94 12.78
N CYS A 152 -2.14 5.92 11.46
CA CYS A 152 -1.67 7.07 10.69
C CYS A 152 -2.85 7.79 10.08
N VAL A 153 -2.93 9.10 10.33
CA VAL A 153 -4.05 9.94 9.87
C VAL A 153 -3.75 10.50 8.49
N CYS A 154 -4.70 10.33 7.59
CA CYS A 154 -4.74 11.00 6.30
C CYS A 154 -5.92 11.97 6.24
N ASN A 155 -5.73 13.09 5.55
CA ASN A 155 -6.78 14.06 5.21
C ASN A 155 -6.55 14.56 3.79
N SER A 156 -7.40 15.47 3.33
CA SER A 156 -7.36 15.98 1.95
C SER A 156 -6.07 16.67 1.50
N THR A 157 -5.18 17.03 2.42
CA THR A 157 -3.91 17.72 2.14
C THR A 157 -2.68 16.89 2.49
N TYR A 158 -2.85 15.81 3.25
CA TYR A 158 -1.73 15.04 3.77
C TYR A 158 -2.11 13.57 3.94
N CYS A 159 -1.25 12.68 3.47
CA CYS A 159 -1.25 11.27 3.80
C CYS A 159 0.21 10.81 3.77
N ASP A 160 0.60 9.92 4.68
CA ASP A 160 1.95 9.37 4.67
C ASP A 160 2.16 8.51 3.42
N ASP A 161 3.36 8.60 2.85
CA ASP A 161 3.73 7.88 1.65
C ASP A 161 4.95 6.99 1.88
N PHE A 162 5.10 6.06 0.95
CA PHE A 162 6.24 5.19 0.85
C PHE A 162 6.78 5.19 -0.59
N PRO A 163 7.77 6.06 -0.87
CA PRO A 163 8.34 6.19 -2.20
C PRO A 163 8.89 4.88 -2.78
N ALA A 164 9.11 4.86 -4.09
CA ALA A 164 9.69 3.72 -4.78
C ALA A 164 10.99 3.22 -4.12
N LEU A 165 11.11 1.89 -4.00
CA LEU A 165 12.27 1.26 -3.37
C LEU A 165 13.56 1.60 -4.13
N LYS A 166 14.56 2.08 -3.39
CA LYS A 166 15.89 2.35 -3.94
C LYS A 166 16.72 1.08 -3.90
N ARG A 167 17.45 0.81 -4.98
CA ARG A 167 18.41 -0.29 -5.01
C ARG A 167 19.49 -0.05 -3.94
N PRO A 168 19.71 -0.99 -3.01
CA PRO A 168 20.75 -0.86 -2.00
C PRO A 168 22.15 -0.73 -2.62
N LYS A 169 23.06 -0.07 -1.91
CA LYS A 169 24.47 0.03 -2.31
C LYS A 169 25.11 -1.36 -2.30
N THR A 170 26.07 -1.59 -3.19
CA THR A 170 26.82 -2.85 -3.20
C THR A 170 27.49 -3.09 -1.84
N GLY A 171 27.25 -4.27 -1.25
CA GLY A 171 27.75 -4.62 0.08
C GLY A 171 26.87 -4.17 1.25
N PHE A 172 25.72 -3.55 0.96
CA PHE A 172 24.73 -3.16 1.95
C PHE A 172 23.41 -3.87 1.68
N LEU A 173 22.59 -3.95 2.72
CA LEU A 173 21.17 -4.24 2.63
C LEU A 173 20.39 -3.08 3.26
N THR A 174 19.16 -2.89 2.81
CA THR A 174 18.25 -1.90 3.40
C THR A 174 17.17 -2.63 4.19
N VAL A 175 16.92 -2.18 5.42
CA VAL A 175 15.87 -2.67 6.31
C VAL A 175 14.77 -1.63 6.36
N TYR A 176 13.53 -2.09 6.25
CA TYR A 176 12.33 -1.29 6.50
C TYR A 176 11.59 -1.90 7.67
N GLU A 177 11.34 -1.12 8.73
CA GLU A 177 10.71 -1.60 9.97
C GLU A 177 9.37 -0.93 10.23
N SER A 178 8.36 -1.73 10.55
CA SER A 178 7.16 -1.27 11.25
C SER A 178 7.06 -1.98 12.60
N ASN A 179 6.68 -1.26 13.66
CA ASN A 179 6.62 -1.83 15.00
C ASN A 179 5.46 -1.26 15.85
N LYS A 180 5.17 -1.92 16.96
CA LYS A 180 4.15 -1.50 17.93
C LYS A 180 4.42 -0.12 18.54
N ALA A 181 5.69 0.29 18.61
CA ALA A 181 6.08 1.60 19.15
C ALA A 181 5.69 2.78 18.25
N GLY A 182 5.22 2.52 17.02
CA GLY A 182 4.68 3.53 16.11
C GLY A 182 5.53 3.76 14.86
N GLU A 183 6.63 3.02 14.68
CA GLU A 183 7.42 3.10 13.45
C GLU A 183 6.63 2.50 12.28
N ARG A 184 6.75 3.12 11.10
CA ARG A 184 6.07 2.71 9.86
C ARG A 184 7.08 2.77 8.72
N PHE A 185 7.45 1.62 8.16
CA PHE A 185 8.52 1.46 7.16
C PHE A 185 9.78 2.28 7.43
N LYS A 186 10.23 2.40 8.68
CA LYS A 186 11.45 3.13 9.02
C LYS A 186 12.64 2.50 8.32
N GLU A 187 13.37 3.28 7.54
CA GLU A 187 14.49 2.81 6.73
C GLU A 187 15.80 2.81 7.53
N THR A 188 16.62 1.78 7.39
CA THR A 188 17.99 1.71 7.93
C THR A 188 18.89 0.91 7.00
N GLU A 189 20.11 1.37 6.73
CA GLU A 189 21.11 0.62 5.96
C GLU A 189 21.99 -0.22 6.89
N LEU A 190 22.23 -1.49 6.53
CA LEU A 190 23.17 -2.37 7.21
C LEU A 190 24.24 -2.85 6.21
N GLN A 191 25.49 -2.95 6.67
CA GLN A 191 26.60 -3.43 5.85
C GLN A 191 26.83 -4.93 6.06
N PHE A 192 26.99 -5.69 4.97
CA PHE A 192 27.48 -7.07 5.08
C PHE A 192 28.86 -7.11 5.73
N GLY A 193 29.04 -8.01 6.69
CA GLY A 193 30.21 -8.10 7.56
C GLY A 193 29.99 -7.50 8.96
N SER A 194 28.98 -6.64 9.13
CA SER A 194 28.59 -6.13 10.45
C SER A 194 27.92 -7.24 11.25
N THR A 195 28.61 -7.72 12.29
CA THR A 195 28.08 -8.71 13.22
C THR A 195 27.97 -8.12 14.61
N ILE A 196 26.90 -8.47 15.32
CA ILE A 196 26.75 -8.18 16.74
C ILE A 196 27.30 -9.41 17.48
N ASP A 197 28.41 -9.24 18.19
CA ASP A 197 28.90 -10.25 19.15
C ASP A 197 27.94 -10.25 20.35
N SER A 198 26.87 -11.02 20.19
CA SER A 198 25.84 -11.22 21.20
C SER A 198 26.06 -12.58 21.84
N THR A 199 26.38 -12.60 23.13
CA THR A 199 26.29 -13.79 23.99
C THR A 199 24.83 -14.10 24.37
N ALA A 200 23.84 -13.46 23.76
CA ALA A 200 22.44 -13.70 24.08
C ALA A 200 21.97 -15.04 23.49
N ASP A 201 21.29 -15.83 24.32
CA ASP A 201 20.66 -17.12 23.94
C ASP A 201 19.63 -17.01 22.78
N GLN A 202 19.32 -15.79 22.32
CA GLN A 202 18.27 -15.49 21.34
C GLN A 202 18.79 -15.06 19.94
N THR A 203 20.03 -15.38 19.57
CA THR A 203 20.53 -15.14 18.20
C THR A 203 19.98 -16.18 17.22
N VAL A 204 19.20 -15.78 16.21
CA VAL A 204 18.65 -16.64 15.15
C VAL A 204 19.45 -16.46 13.87
N VAL A 205 19.84 -17.55 13.21
CA VAL A 205 20.53 -17.52 11.91
C VAL A 205 19.60 -18.01 10.82
N VAL A 206 19.34 -17.15 9.83
CA VAL A 206 18.58 -17.48 8.62
C VAL A 206 19.56 -17.57 7.45
N THR A 207 19.71 -18.77 6.89
CA THR A 207 20.55 -19.03 5.72
C THR A 207 19.70 -19.07 4.46
N ILE A 208 20.06 -18.28 3.45
CA ILE A 208 19.33 -18.19 2.17
C ILE A 208 19.83 -19.27 1.21
N ASP A 209 18.91 -20.05 0.63
CA ASP A 209 19.18 -21.00 -0.44
C ASP A 209 18.48 -20.57 -1.73
N LYS A 210 19.22 -19.85 -2.58
CA LYS A 210 18.73 -19.38 -3.89
C LYS A 210 18.62 -20.49 -4.94
N THR A 211 19.14 -21.68 -4.65
CA THR A 211 19.09 -22.84 -5.57
C THR A 211 17.73 -23.53 -5.50
N GLN A 212 17.07 -23.47 -4.35
CA GLN A 212 15.70 -23.95 -4.18
C GLN A 212 14.71 -22.86 -4.57
N LYS A 213 13.90 -23.13 -5.60
CA LYS A 213 12.86 -22.24 -6.09
C LYS A 213 11.50 -22.93 -6.00
N TYR A 214 10.48 -22.15 -5.66
CA TYR A 214 9.11 -22.61 -5.44
C TYR A 214 8.15 -21.88 -6.38
N GLN A 215 6.99 -21.47 -5.90
CA GLN A 215 5.99 -20.77 -6.68
C GLN A 215 6.39 -19.34 -7.03
N THR A 216 5.86 -18.87 -8.16
CA THR A 216 5.90 -17.45 -8.56
C THR A 216 4.72 -16.73 -7.92
N ILE A 217 4.97 -15.54 -7.38
CA ILE A 217 3.99 -14.70 -6.70
C ILE A 217 3.23 -13.86 -7.72
N PHE A 218 1.90 -13.95 -7.68
CA PHE A 218 0.99 -13.18 -8.50
C PHE A 218 0.85 -11.74 -8.02
N GLY A 219 0.77 -11.54 -6.71
CA GLY A 219 0.66 -10.23 -6.09
C GLY A 219 -0.18 -10.22 -4.83
N PHE A 220 -0.52 -9.01 -4.41
CA PHE A 220 -1.25 -8.70 -3.19
C PHE A 220 -2.28 -7.62 -3.48
N GLY A 221 -3.38 -7.60 -2.75
CA GLY A 221 -4.50 -6.74 -3.09
C GLY A 221 -5.57 -6.61 -2.03
N GLY A 222 -6.67 -5.97 -2.43
CA GLY A 222 -7.93 -5.88 -1.70
C GLY A 222 -9.13 -5.87 -2.64
N ALA A 223 -10.34 -5.72 -2.11
CA ALA A 223 -11.57 -5.72 -2.91
C ALA A 223 -12.14 -4.30 -3.14
N PHE A 224 -12.55 -4.03 -4.38
CA PHE A 224 -13.40 -2.90 -4.74
C PHE A 224 -14.87 -3.23 -4.45
N THR A 225 -15.20 -3.40 -3.18
CA THR A 225 -16.59 -3.54 -2.72
C THR A 225 -17.36 -2.24 -2.91
N ASP A 226 -18.68 -2.33 -2.96
CA ASP A 226 -19.55 -1.14 -3.01
C ASP A 226 -19.28 -0.25 -1.80
N THR A 227 -19.10 -0.84 -0.61
CA THR A 227 -18.71 -0.12 0.61
C THR A 227 -17.40 0.64 0.45
N THR A 228 -16.35 0.00 -0.09
CA THR A 228 -15.07 0.68 -0.34
C THR A 228 -15.27 1.91 -1.23
N GLY A 229 -16.00 1.75 -2.33
CA GLY A 229 -16.32 2.82 -3.26
C GLY A 229 -17.17 3.93 -2.66
N GLN A 230 -18.21 3.57 -1.92
CA GLN A 230 -19.09 4.48 -1.22
C GLN A 230 -18.32 5.31 -0.20
N MET A 231 -17.43 4.69 0.59
CA MET A 231 -16.62 5.39 1.59
C MET A 231 -15.66 6.39 0.94
N LEU A 232 -15.02 6.02 -0.17
CA LEU A 232 -14.21 6.96 -0.97
C LEU A 232 -15.05 8.11 -1.54
N LYS A 233 -16.31 7.86 -1.91
CA LYS A 233 -17.23 8.88 -2.42
C LYS A 233 -17.70 9.87 -1.35
N THR A 234 -17.71 9.46 -0.08
CA THR A 234 -18.16 10.32 1.04
C THR A 234 -17.16 11.41 1.42
N VAL A 235 -15.88 11.25 1.06
CA VAL A 235 -14.83 12.25 1.30
C VAL A 235 -14.56 13.08 0.04
N ASN A 236 -13.80 14.16 0.18
CA ASN A 236 -13.44 14.95 -1.00
C ASN A 236 -12.49 14.18 -1.93
N GLN A 237 -12.48 14.56 -3.21
CA GLN A 237 -11.72 13.86 -4.25
C GLN A 237 -10.22 13.77 -3.92
N SER A 238 -9.65 14.80 -3.30
CA SER A 238 -8.22 14.83 -2.93
C SER A 238 -7.89 13.73 -1.92
N LEU A 239 -8.71 13.56 -0.87
CA LEU A 239 -8.52 12.45 0.06
C LEU A 239 -8.79 11.10 -0.60
N ALA A 240 -9.87 10.97 -1.38
CA ALA A 240 -10.16 9.71 -2.08
C ALA A 240 -9.00 9.25 -2.99
N ASP A 241 -8.42 10.18 -3.75
CA ASP A 241 -7.25 9.92 -4.59
C ASP A 241 -6.04 9.52 -3.75
N LEU A 242 -5.75 10.23 -2.65
CA LEU A 242 -4.65 9.88 -1.74
C LEU A 242 -4.79 8.46 -1.15
N LEU A 243 -6.02 8.01 -0.89
CA LEU A 243 -6.27 6.67 -0.35
C LEU A 243 -6.08 5.58 -1.41
N ILE A 244 -6.57 5.78 -2.63
CA ILE A 244 -6.28 4.85 -3.75
C ILE A 244 -4.79 4.84 -4.07
N ASP A 245 -4.13 6.00 -4.07
CA ASP A 245 -2.70 6.10 -4.30
C ASP A 245 -1.90 5.39 -3.19
N SER A 246 -2.35 5.45 -1.94
CA SER A 246 -1.73 4.72 -0.83
C SER A 246 -1.70 3.21 -1.09
N TYR A 247 -2.73 2.65 -1.72
CA TYR A 247 -2.75 1.23 -2.08
C TYR A 247 -1.96 0.94 -3.36
N PHE A 248 -2.22 1.66 -4.45
CA PHE A 248 -1.81 1.21 -5.79
C PHE A 248 -0.60 1.96 -6.36
N SER A 249 -0.30 3.18 -5.93
CA SER A 249 0.74 4.00 -6.55
C SER A 249 2.16 3.58 -6.18
N ASP A 250 3.14 4.08 -6.93
CA ASP A 250 4.58 3.98 -6.65
C ASP A 250 5.01 4.66 -5.33
N ASN A 251 4.20 5.57 -4.82
CA ASN A 251 4.35 6.20 -3.51
C ASN A 251 3.47 5.54 -2.43
N GLY A 252 2.79 4.45 -2.77
CA GLY A 252 2.01 3.63 -1.85
C GLY A 252 2.65 2.27 -1.61
N ILE A 253 1.82 1.29 -1.26
CA ILE A 253 2.21 -0.10 -1.02
C ILE A 253 2.16 -0.99 -2.28
N GLU A 254 1.83 -0.42 -3.44
CA GLU A 254 1.89 -1.09 -4.75
C GLU A 254 1.06 -2.38 -4.88
N TYR A 255 -0.20 -2.34 -4.45
CA TYR A 255 -1.17 -3.40 -4.76
C TYR A 255 -1.18 -3.71 -6.26
N SER A 256 -1.19 -5.01 -6.55
CA SER A 256 -1.03 -5.58 -7.89
C SER A 256 -2.10 -6.61 -8.21
N MET A 257 -3.00 -6.90 -7.27
CA MET A 257 -4.21 -7.67 -7.48
C MET A 257 -5.40 -6.89 -6.91
N ALA A 258 -6.60 -7.15 -7.44
CA ALA A 258 -7.82 -6.65 -6.81
C ALA A 258 -9.03 -7.52 -7.14
N ARG A 259 -9.90 -7.70 -6.15
CA ARG A 259 -11.17 -8.41 -6.30
C ARG A 259 -12.28 -7.43 -6.66
N ILE A 260 -13.13 -7.79 -7.62
CA ILE A 260 -14.30 -7.02 -8.03
C ILE A 260 -15.54 -7.88 -7.79
N PRO A 261 -16.39 -7.54 -6.81
CA PRO A 261 -17.67 -8.19 -6.70
C PRO A 261 -18.53 -8.05 -7.95
N MET A 262 -19.16 -9.14 -8.36
CA MET A 262 -20.17 -9.13 -9.42
C MET A 262 -21.52 -8.80 -8.77
N ALA A 263 -21.94 -7.55 -8.91
CA ALA A 263 -23.10 -6.95 -8.27
C ALA A 263 -22.97 -6.88 -6.73
N GLY A 264 -24.11 -6.97 -6.01
CA GLY A 264 -24.17 -6.71 -4.58
C GLY A 264 -23.65 -7.85 -3.70
N THR A 265 -23.04 -7.47 -2.58
CA THR A 265 -22.53 -8.37 -1.52
C THR A 265 -23.20 -8.04 -0.18
N ASP A 266 -22.69 -8.57 0.92
CA ASP A 266 -23.01 -8.05 2.26
C ASP A 266 -22.48 -6.62 2.50
N PHE A 267 -21.35 -6.26 1.89
CA PHE A 267 -20.73 -4.93 1.82
C PHE A 267 -21.26 -4.10 0.64
N SER A 268 -22.59 -4.02 0.58
CA SER A 268 -23.34 -3.18 -0.35
C SER A 268 -24.44 -2.42 0.39
N TYR A 269 -24.94 -1.35 -0.22
CA TYR A 269 -26.04 -0.54 0.33
C TYR A 269 -27.40 -1.26 0.26
N ARG A 270 -27.58 -2.13 -0.74
CA ARG A 270 -28.78 -2.94 -0.98
C ARG A 270 -28.37 -4.29 -1.60
N PRO A 271 -29.22 -5.33 -1.52
CA PRO A 271 -29.07 -6.50 -2.37
C PRO A 271 -29.52 -6.18 -3.80
N TYR A 272 -28.74 -6.59 -4.82
CA TYR A 272 -29.07 -6.40 -6.24
C TYR A 272 -28.27 -7.33 -7.15
N SER A 273 -28.72 -7.50 -8.39
CA SER A 273 -27.93 -8.07 -9.49
C SER A 273 -27.86 -7.11 -10.69
N TYR A 274 -27.21 -7.54 -11.76
CA TYR A 274 -27.20 -6.82 -13.04
C TYR A 274 -28.45 -7.08 -13.88
N ASP A 275 -29.32 -8.03 -13.51
CA ASP A 275 -30.48 -8.42 -14.32
C ASP A 275 -31.72 -8.74 -13.45
N ASP A 276 -32.25 -7.73 -12.77
CA ASP A 276 -33.35 -7.88 -11.81
C ASP A 276 -34.76 -7.90 -12.46
N VAL A 277 -34.87 -7.99 -13.78
CA VAL A 277 -36.15 -8.18 -14.48
C VAL A 277 -36.53 -9.66 -14.47
N ASP A 278 -37.67 -9.97 -13.85
CA ASP A 278 -38.14 -11.35 -13.63
C ASP A 278 -38.26 -12.14 -14.94
N GLY A 279 -37.65 -13.34 -14.97
CA GLY A 279 -37.74 -14.29 -16.08
C GLY A 279 -36.89 -13.95 -17.32
N ASP A 280 -35.96 -13.00 -17.25
CA ASP A 280 -35.11 -12.61 -18.39
C ASP A 280 -33.95 -13.59 -18.66
N LEU A 281 -34.29 -14.82 -19.08
CA LEU A 281 -33.29 -15.86 -19.38
C LEU A 281 -32.30 -15.46 -20.49
N GLU A 282 -32.65 -14.50 -21.34
CA GLU A 282 -31.82 -14.01 -22.45
C GLU A 282 -30.90 -12.85 -22.03
N LEU A 283 -31.01 -12.34 -20.79
CA LEU A 283 -30.22 -11.23 -20.25
C LEU A 283 -30.30 -9.97 -21.13
N LYS A 284 -31.52 -9.63 -21.59
CA LYS A 284 -31.84 -8.42 -22.36
C LYS A 284 -31.76 -7.16 -21.51
N HIS A 285 -32.03 -7.28 -20.22
CA HIS A 285 -32.06 -6.20 -19.26
C HIS A 285 -30.78 -6.12 -18.41
N PHE A 286 -29.79 -6.97 -18.70
CA PHE A 286 -28.46 -6.91 -18.07
C PHE A 286 -27.87 -5.50 -18.19
N ALA A 287 -27.57 -4.88 -17.05
CA ALA A 287 -26.87 -3.60 -16.98
C ALA A 287 -26.05 -3.48 -15.69
N LEU A 288 -24.86 -2.90 -15.82
CA LEU A 288 -24.10 -2.42 -14.67
C LEU A 288 -24.93 -1.41 -13.89
N GLN A 289 -24.83 -1.43 -12.56
CA GLN A 289 -25.63 -0.57 -11.70
C GLN A 289 -24.86 0.68 -11.30
N MET A 290 -25.53 1.60 -10.60
CA MET A 290 -24.90 2.84 -10.12
C MET A 290 -23.70 2.55 -9.21
N GLU A 291 -23.73 1.46 -8.45
CA GLU A 291 -22.64 1.02 -7.60
C GLU A 291 -21.37 0.72 -8.43
N ASP A 292 -21.50 0.10 -9.62
CA ASP A 292 -20.35 -0.08 -10.51
C ASP A 292 -19.88 1.24 -11.12
N LEU A 293 -20.83 2.01 -11.69
CA LEU A 293 -20.54 3.18 -12.50
C LEU A 293 -20.01 4.37 -11.68
N GLU A 294 -20.45 4.50 -10.43
CA GLU A 294 -20.10 5.61 -9.55
C GLU A 294 -19.13 5.23 -8.44
N TRP A 295 -19.17 3.98 -7.94
CA TRP A 295 -18.41 3.58 -6.75
C TRP A 295 -17.29 2.57 -7.03
N LYS A 296 -17.28 1.82 -8.14
CA LYS A 296 -16.20 0.86 -8.42
C LYS A 296 -15.32 1.31 -9.57
N ILE A 297 -15.89 1.46 -10.75
CA ILE A 297 -15.17 1.75 -11.99
C ILE A 297 -14.31 3.02 -11.89
N PRO A 298 -14.79 4.15 -11.34
CA PRO A 298 -13.95 5.36 -11.24
C PRO A 298 -12.67 5.16 -10.41
N TYR A 299 -12.75 4.42 -9.30
CA TYR A 299 -11.59 4.16 -8.45
C TYR A 299 -10.70 3.04 -8.99
N ILE A 300 -11.26 2.05 -9.70
CA ILE A 300 -10.47 1.09 -10.48
C ILE A 300 -9.66 1.81 -11.57
N GLN A 301 -10.26 2.77 -12.26
CA GLN A 301 -9.59 3.60 -13.27
C GLN A 301 -8.48 4.45 -12.65
N ARG A 302 -8.69 5.00 -11.44
CA ARG A 302 -7.61 5.68 -10.70
C ARG A 302 -6.48 4.71 -10.39
N ALA A 303 -6.77 3.52 -9.86
CA ALA A 303 -5.78 2.51 -9.54
C ALA A 303 -4.95 2.11 -10.78
N LEU A 304 -5.62 1.83 -11.91
CA LEU A 304 -4.98 1.56 -13.21
C LEU A 304 -4.05 2.69 -13.66
N LYS A 305 -4.43 3.94 -13.43
CA LYS A 305 -3.65 5.11 -13.85
C LYS A 305 -2.38 5.30 -13.02
N VAL A 306 -2.42 5.01 -11.72
CA VAL A 306 -1.30 5.29 -10.80
C VAL A 306 -0.41 4.09 -10.52
N SER A 307 -0.89 2.87 -10.81
CA SER A 307 -0.13 1.67 -10.49
C SER A 307 1.10 1.51 -11.38
N PRO A 308 2.27 1.20 -10.80
CA PRO A 308 3.44 0.80 -11.59
C PRO A 308 3.32 -0.63 -12.13
N HIS A 309 2.32 -1.40 -11.70
CA HIS A 309 2.12 -2.80 -12.06
C HIS A 309 0.90 -2.98 -12.95
N LYS A 310 0.90 -4.05 -13.75
CA LYS A 310 -0.34 -4.52 -14.39
C LYS A 310 -1.21 -5.22 -13.34
N ILE A 311 -2.23 -4.51 -12.84
CA ILE A 311 -3.14 -5.05 -11.82
C ILE A 311 -3.90 -6.28 -12.37
N LYS A 312 -3.87 -7.39 -11.62
CA LYS A 312 -4.65 -8.60 -11.90
C LYS A 312 -6.01 -8.49 -11.20
N PHE A 313 -7.04 -8.13 -11.95
CA PHE A 313 -8.42 -8.09 -11.45
C PHE A 313 -9.08 -9.47 -11.56
N PHE A 314 -9.86 -9.88 -10.56
CA PHE A 314 -10.76 -11.02 -10.74
C PHE A 314 -12.16 -10.72 -10.21
N GLY A 315 -13.15 -11.34 -10.85
CA GLY A 315 -14.56 -11.22 -10.48
C GLY A 315 -15.04 -12.38 -9.63
N SER A 316 -15.98 -12.13 -8.73
CA SER A 316 -16.65 -13.16 -7.94
C SER A 316 -18.10 -12.75 -7.68
N PRO A 317 -19.10 -13.60 -7.96
CA PRO A 317 -20.49 -13.31 -7.61
C PRO A 317 -20.85 -13.83 -6.22
N TRP A 318 -21.75 -13.12 -5.54
CA TRP A 318 -22.38 -13.58 -4.28
C TRP A 318 -23.75 -14.20 -4.51
N SER A 319 -24.46 -13.78 -5.56
CA SER A 319 -25.79 -14.31 -5.85
C SER A 319 -26.13 -14.05 -7.31
N PRO A 320 -26.82 -14.99 -7.98
CA PRO A 320 -27.54 -14.70 -9.21
C PRO A 320 -28.74 -13.78 -8.94
N PRO A 321 -29.38 -13.23 -10.00
CA PRO A 321 -30.68 -12.59 -9.89
C PRO A 321 -31.67 -13.43 -9.07
N SER A 322 -32.43 -12.78 -8.19
CA SER A 322 -33.31 -13.48 -7.25
C SER A 322 -34.30 -14.42 -7.94
N TRP A 323 -34.82 -14.05 -9.12
CA TRP A 323 -35.74 -14.85 -9.92
C TRP A 323 -35.12 -16.15 -10.49
N MET A 324 -33.79 -16.24 -10.57
CA MET A 324 -33.10 -17.48 -10.95
C MET A 324 -33.03 -18.48 -9.79
N LYS A 325 -33.34 -18.07 -8.56
CA LYS A 325 -33.17 -18.90 -7.35
C LYS A 325 -34.46 -19.59 -6.93
N THR A 326 -34.31 -20.75 -6.29
CA THR A 326 -35.44 -21.55 -5.78
C THR A 326 -36.23 -20.84 -4.69
N ASN A 327 -35.62 -19.89 -3.98
CA ASN A 327 -36.25 -19.12 -2.91
C ASN A 327 -36.67 -17.69 -3.30
N ASN A 328 -36.42 -17.25 -4.54
CA ASN A 328 -36.72 -15.89 -5.01
C ASN A 328 -36.10 -14.75 -4.18
N MET A 329 -34.95 -15.01 -3.54
CA MET A 329 -34.28 -14.04 -2.67
C MET A 329 -32.78 -14.03 -2.93
N PHE A 330 -32.13 -12.88 -2.79
CA PHE A 330 -30.66 -12.79 -2.86
C PHE A 330 -29.98 -13.51 -1.69
N ASN A 331 -30.64 -13.53 -0.54
CA ASN A 331 -30.14 -14.10 0.71
C ASN A 331 -30.97 -15.31 1.16
N HIS A 332 -30.73 -15.76 2.40
CA HIS A 332 -31.38 -16.90 3.04
C HIS A 332 -31.23 -18.21 2.25
N GLY A 333 -30.10 -18.33 1.56
CA GLY A 333 -29.71 -19.51 0.80
C GLY A 333 -30.37 -19.60 -0.57
N GLY A 334 -30.71 -20.82 -0.97
CA GLY A 334 -31.33 -21.12 -2.26
C GLY A 334 -30.31 -21.59 -3.30
N GLU A 335 -30.81 -22.38 -4.24
CA GLU A 335 -30.06 -22.92 -5.37
C GLU A 335 -30.57 -22.27 -6.66
N LEU A 336 -29.81 -22.39 -7.75
CA LEU A 336 -30.34 -22.09 -9.07
C LEU A 336 -31.50 -23.03 -9.39
N ARG A 337 -32.57 -22.48 -9.99
CA ARG A 337 -33.74 -23.24 -10.43
C ARG A 337 -33.37 -24.28 -11.49
N GLY A 338 -34.14 -25.36 -11.51
CA GLY A 338 -33.99 -26.43 -12.49
C GLY A 338 -32.81 -27.35 -12.17
N THR A 339 -32.13 -27.82 -13.21
CA THR A 339 -31.02 -28.78 -13.10
C THR A 339 -29.79 -28.22 -13.78
N VAL A 340 -28.61 -28.64 -13.32
CA VAL A 340 -27.35 -28.27 -13.96
C VAL A 340 -27.37 -28.69 -15.44
N GLY A 341 -26.89 -27.82 -16.34
CA GLY A 341 -27.07 -27.99 -17.78
C GLY A 341 -28.36 -27.38 -18.35
N GLY A 342 -29.33 -27.04 -17.49
CA GLY A 342 -30.61 -26.42 -17.88
C GLY A 342 -30.52 -24.91 -18.17
N GLU A 343 -31.68 -24.31 -18.50
CA GLU A 343 -31.77 -22.91 -18.97
C GLU A 343 -31.30 -21.88 -17.93
N TYR A 344 -31.61 -22.07 -16.65
CA TYR A 344 -31.17 -21.15 -15.59
C TYR A 344 -29.65 -21.19 -15.38
N TYR A 345 -29.04 -22.38 -15.38
CA TYR A 345 -27.59 -22.52 -15.29
C TYR A 345 -26.90 -21.97 -16.55
N GLN A 346 -27.49 -22.14 -17.73
CA GLN A 346 -26.96 -21.56 -18.96
C GLN A 346 -27.07 -20.04 -18.97
N SER A 347 -28.20 -19.48 -18.52
CA SER A 347 -28.38 -18.04 -18.37
C SER A 347 -27.39 -17.46 -17.35
N TRP A 348 -27.18 -18.15 -16.22
CA TRP A 348 -26.15 -17.77 -15.25
C TRP A 348 -24.74 -17.79 -15.85
N ALA A 349 -24.36 -18.81 -16.63
CA ALA A 349 -23.09 -18.81 -17.35
C ALA A 349 -22.95 -17.64 -18.35
N ASN A 350 -24.03 -17.27 -19.04
CA ASN A 350 -24.05 -16.11 -19.93
C ASN A 350 -23.88 -14.79 -19.16
N TYR A 351 -24.36 -14.72 -17.91
CA TYR A 351 -24.23 -13.56 -17.04
C TYR A 351 -22.75 -13.25 -16.73
N PHE A 352 -21.91 -14.26 -16.52
CA PHE A 352 -20.46 -14.06 -16.38
C PHE A 352 -19.84 -13.43 -17.63
N VAL A 353 -20.22 -13.89 -18.82
CA VAL A 353 -19.73 -13.31 -20.09
C VAL A 353 -20.17 -11.86 -20.23
N LYS A 354 -21.44 -11.55 -19.94
CA LYS A 354 -21.97 -10.18 -19.95
C LYS A 354 -21.22 -9.27 -18.99
N PHE A 355 -20.87 -9.75 -17.80
CA PHE A 355 -20.06 -9.01 -16.82
C PHE A 355 -18.64 -8.74 -17.36
N LEU A 356 -17.96 -9.76 -17.90
CA LEU A 356 -16.63 -9.60 -18.50
C LEU A 356 -16.65 -8.57 -19.63
N ASP A 357 -17.62 -8.67 -20.54
CA ASP A 357 -17.77 -7.75 -21.66
C ASP A 357 -18.11 -6.33 -21.20
N ALA A 358 -18.97 -6.18 -20.18
CA ALA A 358 -19.34 -4.88 -19.62
C ALA A 358 -18.13 -4.18 -19.00
N TYR A 359 -17.36 -4.84 -18.12
CA TYR A 359 -16.15 -4.25 -17.54
C TYR A 359 -15.06 -3.99 -18.57
N LYS A 360 -14.92 -4.87 -19.56
CA LYS A 360 -14.01 -4.65 -20.70
C LYS A 360 -14.37 -3.41 -21.51
N SER A 361 -15.66 -3.07 -21.64
CA SER A 361 -16.10 -1.84 -22.32
C SER A 361 -15.68 -0.55 -21.59
N HIS A 362 -15.31 -0.68 -20.31
CA HIS A 362 -14.70 0.36 -19.50
C HIS A 362 -13.17 0.18 -19.40
N ASP A 363 -12.51 -0.51 -20.34
CA ASP A 363 -11.07 -0.78 -20.35
C ASP A 363 -10.54 -1.58 -19.13
N ILE A 364 -11.43 -2.26 -18.39
CA ILE A 364 -11.05 -3.11 -17.25
C ILE A 364 -11.07 -4.57 -17.70
N ASN A 365 -9.90 -5.11 -18.01
CA ASN A 365 -9.74 -6.51 -18.37
C ASN A 365 -9.52 -7.36 -17.12
N LEU A 366 -10.33 -8.40 -16.94
CA LEU A 366 -10.19 -9.32 -15.82
C LEU A 366 -9.16 -10.42 -16.14
N TRP A 367 -8.31 -10.69 -15.16
CA TRP A 367 -7.34 -11.79 -15.13
C TRP A 367 -7.98 -13.13 -14.75
N GLY A 368 -9.07 -13.11 -13.97
CA GLY A 368 -9.75 -14.33 -13.56
C GLY A 368 -11.17 -14.13 -13.05
N LEU A 369 -11.81 -15.24 -12.69
CA LEU A 369 -13.12 -15.32 -12.04
C LEU A 369 -13.08 -16.42 -10.97
N THR A 370 -13.87 -16.28 -9.92
CA THR A 370 -14.29 -17.43 -9.09
C THR A 370 -15.70 -17.88 -9.51
N VAL A 371 -16.03 -19.17 -9.31
CA VAL A 371 -17.34 -19.70 -9.72
C VAL A 371 -18.47 -19.13 -8.87
N GLU A 372 -18.25 -18.95 -7.57
CA GLU A 372 -19.19 -18.40 -6.61
C GLU A 372 -18.42 -18.02 -5.34
N ASN A 373 -18.76 -16.89 -4.71
CA ASN A 373 -18.27 -16.55 -3.39
C ASN A 373 -18.91 -17.46 -2.34
N GLU A 374 -18.10 -18.14 -1.55
CA GLU A 374 -18.54 -18.96 -0.42
C GLU A 374 -19.73 -19.89 -0.75
N PRO A 375 -19.60 -20.78 -1.75
CA PRO A 375 -20.69 -21.62 -2.24
C PRO A 375 -21.32 -22.51 -1.17
N THR A 376 -20.61 -22.81 -0.08
CA THR A 376 -21.16 -23.58 1.07
C THR A 376 -21.90 -22.71 2.09
N GLN A 377 -21.79 -21.38 1.99
CA GLN A 377 -22.52 -20.41 2.81
C GLN A 377 -23.87 -20.01 2.20
N GLY A 378 -24.37 -20.75 1.21
CA GLY A 378 -25.73 -20.66 0.67
C GLY A 378 -26.81 -21.42 1.46
N GLY A 379 -26.55 -21.80 2.72
CA GLY A 379 -27.54 -22.49 3.55
C GLY A 379 -28.72 -21.60 4.01
N PRO A 380 -29.86 -22.18 4.43
CA PRO A 380 -30.97 -21.43 5.01
C PRO A 380 -30.53 -20.55 6.20
N GLY A 381 -31.07 -19.34 6.29
CA GLY A 381 -30.79 -18.41 7.40
C GLY A 381 -29.57 -17.50 7.22
N LYS A 382 -28.82 -17.63 6.13
CA LYS A 382 -27.68 -16.75 5.82
C LYS A 382 -28.17 -15.38 5.38
N GLY A 383 -27.87 -14.34 6.15
CA GLY A 383 -28.47 -13.01 6.02
C GLY A 383 -27.86 -12.10 4.93
N PHE A 384 -27.06 -12.64 4.01
CA PHE A 384 -26.39 -11.88 2.95
C PHE A 384 -26.58 -12.56 1.59
N ASN A 385 -26.22 -11.85 0.51
CA ASN A 385 -26.23 -12.39 -0.85
C ASN A 385 -25.45 -13.71 -0.89
N CYS A 386 -26.09 -14.80 -1.31
CA CYS A 386 -25.45 -16.12 -1.37
C CYS A 386 -26.08 -16.99 -2.46
N LEU A 387 -25.33 -17.94 -3.01
CA LEU A 387 -25.85 -19.07 -3.78
C LEU A 387 -25.32 -20.38 -3.20
N ASN A 388 -26.22 -21.33 -2.94
CA ASN A 388 -25.80 -22.66 -2.53
C ASN A 388 -25.30 -23.46 -3.72
N LEU A 389 -24.01 -23.80 -3.74
CA LEU A 389 -23.43 -24.76 -4.66
C LEU A 389 -22.65 -25.83 -3.90
N THR A 390 -23.19 -27.05 -3.89
CA THR A 390 -22.42 -28.20 -3.41
C THR A 390 -21.26 -28.51 -4.36
N GLY A 391 -20.21 -29.20 -3.90
CA GLY A 391 -19.09 -29.61 -4.78
C GLY A 391 -19.53 -30.31 -6.08
N PRO A 392 -20.50 -31.26 -6.06
CA PRO A 392 -21.04 -31.84 -7.29
C PRO A 392 -21.73 -30.82 -8.20
N MET A 393 -22.46 -29.85 -7.64
CA MET A 393 -23.13 -28.81 -8.42
C MET A 393 -22.12 -27.85 -9.07
N GLU A 394 -21.08 -27.42 -8.33
CA GLU A 394 -20.02 -26.58 -8.89
C GLU A 394 -19.26 -27.32 -10.01
N ARG A 395 -18.88 -28.58 -9.77
CA ARG A 395 -18.28 -29.47 -10.79
C ARG A 395 -19.11 -29.50 -12.07
N ASP A 396 -20.39 -29.84 -11.94
CA ASP A 396 -21.27 -30.01 -13.09
C ASP A 396 -21.55 -28.66 -13.77
N PHE A 397 -21.65 -27.57 -13.01
CA PHE A 397 -21.85 -26.23 -13.57
C PHE A 397 -20.63 -25.79 -14.39
N VAL A 398 -19.41 -25.99 -13.87
CA VAL A 398 -18.16 -25.72 -14.58
C VAL A 398 -18.08 -26.53 -15.87
N LYS A 399 -18.37 -27.84 -15.79
CA LYS A 399 -18.27 -28.78 -16.91
C LYS A 399 -19.32 -28.56 -18.00
N LEU A 400 -20.58 -28.34 -17.61
CA LEU A 400 -21.72 -28.36 -18.54
C LEU A 400 -22.13 -26.97 -19.03
N ASN A 401 -21.87 -25.90 -18.26
CA ASN A 401 -22.32 -24.55 -18.60
C ASN A 401 -21.17 -23.54 -18.60
N LEU A 402 -20.56 -23.22 -17.45
CA LEU A 402 -19.67 -22.07 -17.30
C LEU A 402 -18.41 -22.20 -18.16
N GLY A 403 -17.67 -23.31 -18.03
CA GLY A 403 -16.45 -23.56 -18.78
C GLY A 403 -16.64 -23.50 -20.31
N PRO A 404 -17.59 -24.27 -20.88
CA PRO A 404 -17.91 -24.20 -22.31
C PRO A 404 -18.36 -22.81 -22.78
N THR A 405 -19.14 -22.10 -21.96
CA THR A 405 -19.66 -20.76 -22.30
C THR A 405 -18.54 -19.73 -22.35
N LEU A 406 -17.66 -19.72 -21.35
CA LEU A 406 -16.47 -18.86 -21.31
C LEU A 406 -15.56 -19.15 -22.51
N ALA A 407 -15.26 -20.42 -22.79
CA ALA A 407 -14.42 -20.80 -23.92
C ALA A 407 -15.01 -20.33 -25.27
N LYS A 408 -16.33 -20.53 -25.48
CA LYS A 408 -17.03 -20.11 -26.70
C LYS A 408 -17.05 -18.57 -26.86
N ALA A 409 -17.14 -17.84 -25.76
CA ALA A 409 -17.08 -16.37 -25.75
C ALA A 409 -15.66 -15.82 -25.93
N GLY A 410 -14.64 -16.68 -26.04
CA GLY A 410 -13.25 -16.26 -26.21
C GLY A 410 -12.51 -15.99 -24.90
N TYR A 411 -13.09 -16.39 -23.76
CA TYR A 411 -12.52 -16.34 -22.41
C TYR A 411 -12.09 -17.74 -21.93
N GLY A 412 -11.45 -18.52 -22.80
CA GLY A 412 -10.92 -19.84 -22.45
C GLY A 412 -9.80 -19.77 -21.39
N LYS A 413 -9.39 -20.94 -20.89
CA LYS A 413 -8.36 -21.10 -19.85
C LYS A 413 -7.00 -20.46 -20.21
N ASP A 414 -6.71 -20.25 -21.49
CA ASP A 414 -5.53 -19.56 -21.99
C ASP A 414 -5.57 -18.03 -21.79
N LYS A 415 -6.75 -17.46 -21.54
CA LYS A 415 -6.99 -16.01 -21.45
C LYS A 415 -7.55 -15.57 -20.12
N LEU A 416 -8.27 -16.44 -19.42
CA LEU A 416 -8.96 -16.15 -18.17
C LEU A 416 -8.78 -17.31 -17.19
N ASN A 417 -8.34 -16.99 -15.97
CA ASN A 417 -8.19 -17.98 -14.92
C ASN A 417 -9.52 -18.19 -14.21
N LEU A 418 -10.15 -19.36 -14.41
CA LEU A 418 -11.30 -19.76 -13.61
C LEU A 418 -10.82 -20.47 -12.33
N MET A 419 -11.25 -19.97 -11.18
CA MET A 419 -10.95 -20.50 -9.86
C MET A 419 -12.21 -21.11 -9.24
N VAL A 420 -12.04 -22.25 -8.57
CA VAL A 420 -13.12 -22.95 -7.85
C VAL A 420 -12.95 -22.76 -6.35
N PHE A 421 -13.95 -23.23 -5.59
CA PHE A 421 -14.01 -23.21 -4.13
C PHE A 421 -14.34 -21.84 -3.53
N ASP A 422 -13.41 -20.88 -3.51
CA ASP A 422 -13.60 -19.51 -3.01
C ASP A 422 -14.38 -19.44 -1.68
N ASP A 423 -14.05 -20.34 -0.75
CA ASP A 423 -14.72 -20.52 0.53
C ASP A 423 -13.70 -20.73 1.65
N ASN A 424 -14.24 -20.84 2.86
CA ASN A 424 -13.53 -21.14 4.07
C ASN A 424 -12.88 -22.53 4.05
N LEU A 425 -11.69 -22.61 4.63
CA LEU A 425 -10.92 -23.84 4.74
C LEU A 425 -11.54 -24.91 5.65
N SER A 426 -12.71 -24.70 6.27
CA SER A 426 -13.35 -25.73 7.09
C SER A 426 -14.02 -26.85 6.28
N VAL A 427 -14.19 -26.67 4.96
CA VAL A 427 -14.93 -27.60 4.08
C VAL A 427 -14.10 -28.14 2.92
N PHE A 428 -12.81 -27.79 2.83
CA PHE A 428 -11.97 -28.05 1.64
C PHE A 428 -11.79 -29.54 1.32
N GLU A 429 -11.60 -30.39 2.33
CA GLU A 429 -11.23 -31.81 2.19
C GLU A 429 -12.21 -32.60 1.31
N LYS A 430 -13.51 -32.29 1.43
CA LYS A 430 -14.56 -32.95 0.64
C LYS A 430 -14.89 -32.18 -0.64
N TYR A 431 -14.83 -30.85 -0.57
CA TYR A 431 -15.29 -30.00 -1.66
C TYR A 431 -14.33 -30.05 -2.85
N LEU A 432 -13.03 -29.86 -2.63
CA LEU A 432 -12.04 -29.77 -3.69
C LEU A 432 -11.90 -31.05 -4.53
N PRO A 433 -11.76 -32.26 -3.94
CA PRO A 433 -11.64 -33.47 -4.74
C PRO A 433 -12.84 -33.72 -5.64
N THR A 434 -14.05 -33.39 -5.16
CA THR A 434 -15.29 -33.56 -5.93
C THR A 434 -15.23 -32.81 -7.27
N VAL A 435 -14.61 -31.63 -7.29
CA VAL A 435 -14.53 -30.78 -8.48
C VAL A 435 -13.29 -31.11 -9.31
N LEU A 436 -12.14 -31.28 -8.65
CA LEU A 436 -10.84 -31.38 -9.31
C LEU A 436 -10.54 -32.78 -9.86
N GLU A 437 -11.16 -33.84 -9.35
CA GLU A 437 -10.97 -35.21 -9.86
C GLU A 437 -11.78 -35.51 -11.14
N ASP A 438 -12.83 -34.72 -11.45
CA ASP A 438 -13.54 -34.80 -12.74
C ASP A 438 -12.77 -34.02 -13.81
N ARG A 439 -12.09 -34.76 -14.69
CA ARG A 439 -11.27 -34.20 -15.79
C ARG A 439 -12.04 -33.26 -16.72
N GLU A 440 -13.35 -33.46 -16.89
CA GLU A 440 -14.16 -32.62 -17.76
C GLU A 440 -14.49 -31.26 -17.13
N ALA A 441 -14.51 -31.17 -15.79
CA ALA A 441 -14.54 -29.89 -15.08
C ALA A 441 -13.13 -29.28 -14.99
N ALA A 442 -12.15 -30.07 -14.51
CA ALA A 442 -10.79 -29.63 -14.23
C ALA A 442 -10.06 -29.02 -15.44
N LYS A 443 -10.42 -29.42 -16.68
CA LYS A 443 -9.85 -28.82 -17.90
C LYS A 443 -10.13 -27.32 -18.05
N TYR A 444 -11.17 -26.80 -17.40
CA TYR A 444 -11.50 -25.36 -17.38
C TYR A 444 -10.92 -24.62 -16.17
N VAL A 445 -10.58 -25.33 -15.09
CA VAL A 445 -10.12 -24.77 -13.82
C VAL A 445 -8.62 -24.47 -13.89
N SER A 446 -8.21 -23.31 -13.38
CA SER A 446 -6.81 -22.85 -13.36
C SER A 446 -6.20 -22.82 -11.96
N GLY A 447 -7.04 -22.67 -10.93
CA GLY A 447 -6.59 -22.58 -9.56
C GLY A 447 -7.70 -22.75 -8.54
N ILE A 448 -7.30 -22.74 -7.28
CA ILE A 448 -8.15 -22.90 -6.11
C ILE A 448 -8.10 -21.56 -5.35
N ALA A 449 -9.27 -20.95 -5.19
CA ALA A 449 -9.47 -19.78 -4.36
C ALA A 449 -9.89 -20.20 -2.95
N TYR A 450 -9.44 -19.50 -1.91
CA TYR A 450 -9.86 -19.79 -0.53
C TYR A 450 -9.89 -18.54 0.35
N HIS A 451 -10.71 -18.59 1.39
CA HIS A 451 -10.87 -17.55 2.40
C HIS A 451 -10.17 -17.93 3.71
N HIS A 452 -9.64 -16.92 4.42
CA HIS A 452 -8.92 -17.12 5.69
C HIS A 452 -9.65 -16.44 6.87
N TYR A 453 -10.63 -17.14 7.43
CA TYR A 453 -11.40 -16.70 8.61
C TYR A 453 -11.21 -17.54 9.88
N GLY A 454 -10.77 -18.80 9.73
CA GLY A 454 -10.70 -19.78 10.83
C GLY A 454 -9.30 -20.32 11.11
N GLY A 455 -8.25 -19.69 10.58
CA GLY A 455 -6.91 -20.25 10.56
C GLY A 455 -6.75 -21.35 9.50
N TYR A 456 -5.57 -21.95 9.46
CA TYR A 456 -5.25 -23.04 8.55
C TYR A 456 -5.46 -24.39 9.23
N PRO A 457 -6.32 -25.28 8.68
CA PRO A 457 -6.44 -26.64 9.15
C PRO A 457 -5.17 -27.45 8.84
N ASP A 458 -5.05 -28.62 9.45
CA ASP A 458 -3.97 -29.57 9.12
C ASP A 458 -4.05 -29.95 7.62
N GLY A 459 -2.88 -30.16 7.00
CA GLY A 459 -2.77 -30.53 5.58
C GLY A 459 -2.92 -29.38 4.58
N PHE A 460 -3.68 -28.31 4.89
CA PHE A 460 -3.78 -27.15 3.99
C PHE A 460 -2.70 -26.10 4.31
N PRO A 461 -2.06 -25.48 3.29
CA PRO A 461 -2.22 -25.67 1.84
C PRO A 461 -1.35 -26.78 1.22
N THR A 462 -0.34 -27.29 1.95
CA THR A 462 0.72 -28.15 1.42
C THR A 462 0.20 -29.41 0.72
N GLU A 463 -0.66 -30.19 1.38
CA GLU A 463 -1.18 -31.46 0.83
C GLU A 463 -2.03 -31.22 -0.42
N ILE A 464 -2.80 -30.13 -0.45
CA ILE A 464 -3.57 -29.76 -1.64
C ILE A 464 -2.64 -29.42 -2.81
N GLN A 465 -1.55 -28.67 -2.57
CA GLN A 465 -0.59 -28.39 -3.63
C GLN A 465 0.11 -29.67 -4.13
N GLU A 466 0.41 -30.62 -3.24
CA GLU A 466 1.01 -31.91 -3.58
C GLU A 466 0.07 -32.80 -4.42
N ASN A 467 -1.22 -32.80 -4.12
CA ASN A 467 -2.22 -33.57 -4.85
C ASN A 467 -2.65 -32.91 -6.18
N TYR A 468 -2.63 -31.58 -6.25
CA TYR A 468 -3.12 -30.80 -7.41
C TYR A 468 -2.05 -29.83 -7.93
N THR A 469 -0.88 -30.37 -8.28
CA THR A 469 0.32 -29.59 -8.67
C THR A 469 0.13 -28.62 -9.85
N ASP A 470 -0.80 -28.90 -10.76
CA ASP A 470 -1.12 -28.04 -11.91
C ASP A 470 -2.01 -26.83 -11.54
N MET A 471 -2.58 -26.81 -10.34
CA MET A 471 -3.44 -25.74 -9.85
C MET A 471 -2.63 -24.76 -8.99
N PHE A 472 -2.87 -23.47 -9.16
CA PHE A 472 -2.35 -22.48 -8.21
C PHE A 472 -3.29 -22.32 -7.01
N LEU A 473 -2.73 -21.96 -5.86
CA LEU A 473 -3.49 -21.54 -4.68
C LEU A 473 -3.47 -20.02 -4.55
N LEU A 474 -4.64 -19.43 -4.28
CA LEU A 474 -4.79 -17.99 -4.07
C LEU A 474 -5.69 -17.75 -2.85
N ASN A 475 -5.20 -17.00 -1.86
CA ASN A 475 -6.10 -16.42 -0.86
C ASN A 475 -6.82 -15.24 -1.51
N THR A 476 -8.14 -15.36 -1.66
CA THR A 476 -9.00 -14.38 -2.36
C THR A 476 -9.72 -13.44 -1.41
N GLU A 477 -9.77 -13.79 -0.12
CA GLU A 477 -10.40 -13.01 0.93
C GLU A 477 -9.79 -13.31 2.31
N ALA A 478 -9.49 -12.25 3.05
CA ALA A 478 -9.13 -12.30 4.46
C ALA A 478 -9.51 -10.98 5.13
N CYS A 479 -10.09 -11.03 6.33
CA CYS A 479 -10.42 -9.82 7.09
C CYS A 479 -10.19 -10.01 8.59
N HIS A 480 -10.04 -8.89 9.30
CA HIS A 480 -10.04 -8.92 10.76
C HIS A 480 -11.49 -8.96 11.24
N LEU A 481 -11.91 -10.12 11.76
CA LEU A 481 -13.29 -10.37 12.20
C LEU A 481 -13.67 -9.63 13.49
N GLU A 482 -12.68 -9.10 14.21
CA GLU A 482 -12.87 -8.24 15.37
C GLU A 482 -12.76 -6.76 14.96
N GLY A 483 -13.26 -5.85 15.80
CA GLY A 483 -13.31 -4.42 15.50
C GLY A 483 -14.69 -3.87 15.15
N PRO A 484 -14.80 -2.56 14.83
CA PRO A 484 -13.84 -1.65 14.16
C PRO A 484 -12.85 -0.92 15.08
N ASP A 485 -12.01 -1.65 15.81
CA ASP A 485 -11.04 -1.06 16.72
C ASP A 485 -9.86 -0.47 15.92
N LEU A 486 -9.53 0.80 16.21
CA LEU A 486 -8.43 1.49 15.55
C LEU A 486 -7.08 1.17 16.21
N GLY A 487 -6.07 0.91 15.39
CA GLY A 487 -4.67 0.86 15.80
C GLY A 487 -4.20 -0.48 16.37
N VAL A 488 -5.04 -1.52 16.34
CA VAL A 488 -4.76 -2.83 16.96
C VAL A 488 -3.54 -3.48 16.33
N TRP A 489 -2.41 -3.47 17.04
CA TRP A 489 -1.14 -3.97 16.48
C TRP A 489 -1.17 -5.48 16.20
N SER A 490 -1.79 -6.27 17.10
CA SER A 490 -1.90 -7.73 16.94
C SER A 490 -2.67 -8.13 15.69
N ALA A 491 -3.62 -7.30 15.22
CA ALA A 491 -4.30 -7.55 13.96
C ALA A 491 -3.32 -7.52 12.78
N GLY A 492 -2.37 -6.57 12.78
CA GLY A 492 -1.29 -6.50 11.78
C GLY A 492 -0.30 -7.65 11.90
N GLU A 493 0.06 -8.07 13.12
CA GLU A 493 0.93 -9.23 13.36
C GLU A 493 0.30 -10.53 12.85
N ASN A 494 -0.99 -10.75 13.15
CA ASN A 494 -1.72 -11.92 12.67
C ASN A 494 -1.77 -11.93 11.14
N TYR A 495 -2.08 -10.79 10.53
CA TYR A 495 -2.09 -10.64 9.07
C TYR A 495 -0.73 -11.01 8.43
N ALA A 496 0.36 -10.47 8.97
CA ALA A 496 1.70 -10.76 8.46
C ALA A 496 2.10 -12.23 8.68
N SER A 497 1.74 -12.80 9.84
CA SER A 497 1.99 -14.21 10.15
C SER A 497 1.28 -15.13 9.16
N ASP A 498 0.02 -14.84 8.86
CA ASP A 498 -0.79 -15.63 7.95
C ASP A 498 -0.29 -15.54 6.51
N ILE A 499 0.12 -14.35 6.05
CA ILE A 499 0.75 -14.16 4.74
C ILE A 499 2.06 -14.92 4.65
N ILE A 500 2.93 -14.84 5.66
CA ILE A 500 4.21 -15.58 5.67
C ILE A 500 3.97 -17.08 5.59
N ARG A 501 3.00 -17.61 6.34
CA ARG A 501 2.62 -19.02 6.29
C ARG A 501 2.14 -19.42 4.89
N ALA A 502 1.15 -18.72 4.36
CA ALA A 502 0.62 -18.98 3.01
C ALA A 502 1.73 -19.04 1.95
N LEU A 503 2.60 -18.03 1.92
CA LEU A 503 3.66 -17.95 0.92
C LEU A 503 4.77 -18.98 1.13
N ASN A 504 5.02 -19.44 2.36
CA ASN A 504 5.90 -20.57 2.59
C ASN A 504 5.28 -21.91 2.15
N GLU A 505 3.95 -21.98 2.07
CA GLU A 505 3.16 -23.17 1.74
C GLU A 505 2.46 -23.04 0.37
N TYR A 506 3.21 -22.57 -0.64
CA TYR A 506 2.85 -22.57 -2.08
C TYR A 506 1.77 -21.60 -2.56
N VAL A 507 1.16 -20.81 -1.68
CA VAL A 507 0.16 -19.80 -2.08
C VAL A 507 0.83 -18.70 -2.92
N ARG A 508 0.15 -18.27 -3.98
CA ARG A 508 0.70 -17.32 -4.97
C ARG A 508 0.29 -15.88 -4.75
N GLY A 509 -0.64 -15.59 -3.85
CA GLY A 509 -1.06 -14.23 -3.56
C GLY A 509 -2.02 -14.16 -2.38
N TRP A 510 -2.25 -12.93 -1.92
CA TRP A 510 -3.10 -12.67 -0.77
C TRP A 510 -3.93 -11.41 -0.99
N LEU A 511 -5.23 -11.50 -0.77
CA LEU A 511 -6.13 -10.36 -0.86
C LEU A 511 -6.85 -10.11 0.45
N GLU A 512 -6.75 -8.86 0.92
CA GLU A 512 -7.64 -8.40 1.96
C GLU A 512 -9.07 -8.23 1.44
N TRP A 513 -10.02 -8.16 2.36
CA TRP A 513 -11.40 -7.95 2.01
C TRP A 513 -11.68 -6.49 1.63
N ASN A 514 -12.26 -5.69 2.53
CA ASN A 514 -12.59 -4.30 2.24
C ASN A 514 -11.37 -3.38 2.40
N MET A 515 -11.01 -2.65 1.34
CA MET A 515 -9.93 -1.66 1.39
C MET A 515 -10.29 -0.42 2.20
N ALA A 516 -11.56 -0.05 2.27
CA ALA A 516 -12.03 1.08 3.06
C ALA A 516 -13.39 0.78 3.72
N LEU A 517 -13.48 1.05 5.01
CA LEU A 517 -14.71 0.95 5.81
C LEU A 517 -14.95 2.25 6.58
N ASP A 518 -16.15 2.45 7.11
CA ASP A 518 -16.41 3.54 8.06
C ASP A 518 -15.91 3.22 9.48
N MET A 519 -16.14 4.15 10.40
CA MET A 519 -15.81 4.00 11.82
C MET A 519 -16.64 2.95 12.57
N SER A 520 -17.68 2.40 11.94
CA SER A 520 -18.51 1.30 12.47
C SER A 520 -18.16 -0.06 11.86
N GLY A 521 -17.25 -0.11 10.88
CA GLY A 521 -16.85 -1.33 10.16
C GLY A 521 -17.79 -1.72 9.02
N GLY A 522 -18.57 -0.78 8.50
CA GLY A 522 -19.47 -0.93 7.36
C GLY A 522 -19.28 0.21 6.35
N PRO A 523 -20.36 0.72 5.71
CA PRO A 523 -21.76 0.25 5.77
C PRO A 523 -21.98 -1.15 5.18
N ARG A 524 -23.05 -1.81 5.64
CA ARG A 524 -23.55 -3.12 5.16
C ARG A 524 -25.07 -3.11 5.20
N TRP A 525 -25.75 -3.67 4.20
CA TRP A 525 -27.22 -3.67 4.16
C TRP A 525 -27.88 -4.65 5.14
N ASN A 526 -27.14 -5.66 5.61
CA ASN A 526 -27.68 -6.74 6.44
C ASN A 526 -27.56 -6.50 7.96
N GLU A 527 -27.20 -5.27 8.38
CA GLU A 527 -27.11 -4.81 9.78
C GLU A 527 -26.25 -5.69 10.71
N GLN A 528 -25.34 -6.50 10.17
CA GLN A 528 -24.42 -7.31 10.97
C GLN A 528 -23.32 -6.45 11.60
N LYS A 529 -22.66 -6.99 12.64
CA LYS A 529 -21.48 -6.37 13.26
C LYS A 529 -20.46 -6.01 12.17
N GLY A 530 -19.90 -4.80 12.25
CA GLY A 530 -18.83 -4.37 11.36
C GLY A 530 -17.53 -5.13 11.61
N TYR A 531 -16.64 -5.08 10.62
CA TYR A 531 -15.31 -5.70 10.66
C TYR A 531 -14.21 -4.63 10.70
N GLY A 532 -12.98 -5.04 11.02
CA GLY A 532 -11.81 -4.20 10.81
C GLY A 532 -11.45 -4.14 9.32
N GLY A 533 -11.20 -2.93 8.79
CA GLY A 533 -10.64 -2.71 7.46
C GLY A 533 -9.17 -2.27 7.56
N ALA A 534 -8.40 -2.28 6.47
CA ALA A 534 -7.04 -1.70 6.48
C ALA A 534 -7.05 -0.17 6.54
N ILE A 535 -8.12 0.47 6.04
CA ILE A 535 -8.38 1.90 6.21
C ILE A 535 -9.81 2.11 6.72
N ASN A 536 -9.94 2.90 7.79
CA ASN A 536 -11.24 3.40 8.27
C ASN A 536 -11.39 4.89 7.91
N ILE A 537 -12.54 5.29 7.38
CA ILE A 537 -12.83 6.66 6.97
C ILE A 537 -13.86 7.29 7.92
N ASP A 538 -13.55 8.48 8.42
CA ASP A 538 -14.45 9.34 9.20
C ASP A 538 -14.83 10.56 8.34
N PRO A 539 -15.93 10.47 7.57
CA PRO A 539 -16.34 11.55 6.68
C PRO A 539 -16.72 12.82 7.44
N THR A 540 -17.11 12.73 8.72
CA THR A 540 -17.48 13.89 9.54
C THR A 540 -16.27 14.78 9.85
N LYS A 541 -15.07 14.20 9.85
CA LYS A 541 -13.80 14.92 10.03
C LYS A 541 -13.04 15.14 8.72
N GLY A 542 -13.46 14.49 7.64
CA GLY A 542 -12.67 14.45 6.40
C GLY A 542 -11.31 13.79 6.62
N GLU A 543 -11.28 12.75 7.46
CA GLU A 543 -10.07 12.02 7.85
C GLU A 543 -10.21 10.54 7.53
N ALA A 544 -9.08 9.89 7.31
CA ALA A 544 -8.96 8.45 7.18
C ALA A 544 -7.82 7.94 8.06
N TYR A 545 -7.93 6.69 8.52
CA TYR A 545 -7.02 6.07 9.46
C TYR A 545 -6.45 4.80 8.86
N LYS A 546 -5.16 4.81 8.52
CA LYS A 546 -4.43 3.63 8.07
C LYS A 546 -4.06 2.78 9.28
N GLN A 547 -4.53 1.54 9.26
CA GLN A 547 -4.44 0.59 10.35
C GLN A 547 -3.10 -0.18 10.30
N PRO A 548 -2.65 -0.82 11.39
CA PRO A 548 -1.47 -1.68 11.35
C PRO A 548 -1.49 -2.75 10.26
N SER A 549 -2.67 -3.30 9.93
CA SER A 549 -2.86 -4.26 8.83
C SER A 549 -2.48 -3.69 7.46
N PHE A 550 -2.74 -2.40 7.18
CA PHE A 550 -2.30 -1.72 5.96
C PHE A 550 -0.77 -1.79 5.80
N TYR A 551 -0.05 -1.51 6.89
CA TYR A 551 1.41 -1.57 6.87
C TYR A 551 1.91 -3.01 6.80
N ALA A 552 1.24 -3.93 7.49
CA ALA A 552 1.57 -5.35 7.48
C ALA A 552 1.56 -5.94 6.07
N ILE A 553 0.46 -5.81 5.32
CA ILE A 553 0.40 -6.26 3.92
C ILE A 553 1.32 -5.42 3.01
N GLY A 554 1.59 -4.17 3.37
CA GLY A 554 2.59 -3.32 2.72
C GLY A 554 4.02 -3.85 2.75
N HIS A 555 4.41 -4.59 3.80
CA HIS A 555 5.71 -5.27 3.88
C HIS A 555 5.86 -6.42 2.86
N PHE A 556 4.76 -6.87 2.25
CA PHE A 556 4.76 -7.87 1.18
C PHE A 556 4.51 -7.21 -0.18
N SER A 557 3.39 -6.50 -0.34
CA SER A 557 3.00 -5.87 -1.61
C SER A 557 4.07 -4.96 -2.22
N LYS A 558 4.69 -4.09 -1.40
CA LYS A 558 5.74 -3.18 -1.88
C LYS A 558 7.07 -3.88 -2.19
N PHE A 559 7.40 -4.91 -1.43
CA PHE A 559 8.71 -5.57 -1.47
C PHE A 559 8.74 -6.79 -2.39
N ILE A 560 7.60 -7.38 -2.67
CA ILE A 560 7.42 -8.62 -3.43
C ILE A 560 6.52 -8.30 -4.63
N PRO A 561 7.04 -7.61 -5.66
CA PRO A 561 6.28 -7.30 -6.87
C PRO A 561 5.88 -8.60 -7.59
N PRO A 562 4.87 -8.54 -8.50
CA PRO A 562 4.52 -9.67 -9.35
C PRO A 562 5.74 -10.30 -10.02
N GLU A 563 5.67 -11.61 -10.24
CA GLU A 563 6.75 -12.42 -10.83
C GLU A 563 7.97 -12.64 -9.90
N SER A 564 7.90 -12.19 -8.65
CA SER A 564 8.85 -12.65 -7.61
C SER A 564 8.71 -14.15 -7.37
N VAL A 565 9.81 -14.82 -7.07
CA VAL A 565 9.84 -16.28 -6.86
C VAL A 565 10.19 -16.57 -5.40
N ARG A 566 9.39 -17.40 -4.72
CA ARG A 566 9.74 -17.89 -3.38
C ARG A 566 10.98 -18.77 -3.47
N ILE A 567 11.98 -18.49 -2.63
CA ILE A 567 13.24 -19.23 -2.59
C ILE A 567 13.44 -19.90 -1.22
N GLY A 568 14.32 -20.89 -1.17
CA GLY A 568 14.61 -21.63 0.05
C GLY A 568 15.31 -20.78 1.11
N HIS A 569 15.05 -21.12 2.37
CA HIS A 569 15.82 -20.67 3.52
C HIS A 569 15.82 -21.74 4.61
N THR A 570 16.78 -21.67 5.52
CA THR A 570 16.82 -22.49 6.73
C THR A 570 17.01 -21.60 7.95
N VAL A 571 16.27 -21.88 9.02
CA VAL A 571 16.43 -21.24 10.32
C VAL A 571 17.16 -22.23 11.23
N ASP A 572 18.29 -21.83 11.80
CA ASP A 572 19.18 -22.72 12.58
C ASP A 572 18.56 -23.30 13.85
N LYS A 573 17.65 -22.55 14.47
CA LYS A 573 16.85 -23.00 15.61
C LYS A 573 15.41 -22.49 15.50
N SER A 574 14.46 -23.32 15.90
CA SER A 574 13.07 -22.89 16.06
C SER A 574 12.98 -21.87 17.19
N VAL A 575 12.51 -20.66 16.87
CA VAL A 575 12.16 -19.64 17.86
C VAL A 575 10.67 -19.42 17.78
N SER A 576 9.97 -19.78 18.86
CA SER A 576 8.53 -19.53 18.96
C SER A 576 8.25 -18.03 18.77
N SER A 577 7.18 -17.73 18.01
CA SER A 577 6.74 -16.36 17.71
C SER A 577 7.73 -15.57 16.84
N PHE A 578 8.57 -16.25 16.07
CA PHE A 578 9.39 -15.67 15.00
C PHE A 578 9.19 -16.45 13.70
N THR A 579 8.95 -15.74 12.60
CA THR A 579 8.77 -16.38 11.29
C THR A 579 9.36 -15.52 10.17
N VAL A 580 9.77 -16.16 9.08
CA VAL A 580 10.41 -15.50 7.94
C VAL A 580 9.91 -16.01 6.60
N LEU A 581 10.02 -15.17 5.59
CA LEU A 581 9.77 -15.49 4.19
C LEU A 581 10.92 -14.95 3.34
N THR A 582 11.33 -15.73 2.34
CA THR A 582 12.39 -15.32 1.40
C THR A 582 11.94 -15.42 -0.04
N VAL A 583 12.16 -14.36 -0.80
CA VAL A 583 11.85 -14.30 -2.23
C VAL A 583 12.99 -13.70 -3.03
N GLN A 584 13.08 -14.08 -4.29
CA GLN A 584 13.90 -13.42 -5.30
C GLN A 584 12.98 -12.58 -6.19
N ARG A 585 13.27 -11.29 -6.29
CA ARG A 585 12.54 -10.34 -7.14
C ARG A 585 12.96 -10.48 -8.62
N PRO A 586 12.14 -10.03 -9.58
CA PRO A 586 12.48 -10.01 -11.01
C PRO A 586 13.74 -9.18 -11.35
N ASP A 587 14.05 -8.18 -10.52
CA ASP A 587 15.26 -7.35 -10.63
C ASP A 587 16.52 -8.02 -10.03
N ASN A 588 16.43 -9.31 -9.68
CA ASN A 588 17.43 -10.16 -9.03
C ASN A 588 17.79 -9.77 -7.59
N GLN A 589 17.11 -8.80 -6.99
CA GLN A 589 17.27 -8.50 -5.57
C GLN A 589 16.66 -9.62 -4.71
N THR A 590 17.26 -9.86 -3.56
CA THR A 590 16.72 -10.81 -2.57
C THR A 590 15.94 -10.04 -1.52
N VAL A 591 14.77 -10.53 -1.16
CA VAL A 591 13.97 -9.99 -0.07
C VAL A 591 13.76 -11.04 1.01
N LEU A 592 13.98 -10.64 2.25
CA LEU A 592 13.59 -11.39 3.45
C LEU A 592 12.57 -10.55 4.20
N VAL A 593 11.40 -11.12 4.49
CA VAL A 593 10.44 -10.54 5.44
C VAL A 593 10.56 -11.32 6.75
N ALA A 594 10.71 -10.63 7.88
CA ALA A 594 10.83 -11.23 9.19
C ALA A 594 9.85 -10.61 10.17
N LEU A 595 9.09 -11.46 10.88
CA LEU A 595 8.12 -11.07 11.88
C LEU A 595 8.54 -11.57 13.25
N ASN A 596 8.67 -10.66 14.22
CA ASN A 596 8.88 -10.95 15.63
C ASN A 596 7.66 -10.52 16.44
N THR A 597 6.81 -11.47 16.85
CA THR A 597 5.63 -11.22 17.71
C THR A 597 5.93 -11.42 19.19
N ARG A 598 7.20 -11.61 19.56
CA ARG A 598 7.64 -11.78 20.95
C ARG A 598 7.61 -10.45 21.69
N ALA A 599 7.56 -10.55 23.01
CA ALA A 599 7.76 -9.43 23.93
C ALA A 599 9.24 -9.00 24.07
N ASP A 600 10.17 -9.81 23.56
CA ASP A 600 11.61 -9.57 23.63
C ASP A 600 12.20 -9.29 22.24
N ASP A 601 13.28 -8.50 22.24
CA ASP A 601 14.13 -8.30 21.07
C ASP A 601 14.89 -9.60 20.73
N ILE A 602 15.09 -9.88 19.45
CA ILE A 602 15.93 -11.00 18.98
C ILE A 602 17.11 -10.47 18.17
N VAL A 603 18.21 -11.24 18.09
CA VAL A 603 19.30 -10.92 17.16
C VAL A 603 19.11 -11.81 15.93
N LEU A 604 18.77 -11.21 14.79
CA LEU A 604 18.74 -11.93 13.51
C LEU A 604 20.09 -11.82 12.82
N THR A 605 20.64 -12.96 12.40
CA THR A 605 21.74 -13.07 11.47
C THR A 605 21.24 -13.57 10.12
N ILE A 606 21.39 -12.76 9.07
CA ILE A 606 21.08 -13.15 7.70
C ILE A 606 22.37 -13.62 7.04
N GLN A 607 22.37 -14.84 6.54
CA GLN A 607 23.49 -15.45 5.82
C GLN A 607 23.09 -15.72 4.37
N ASP A 608 23.74 -15.03 3.44
CA ASP A 608 23.58 -15.24 2.00
C ASP A 608 24.94 -15.58 1.38
N SER A 609 25.13 -16.88 1.10
CA SER A 609 26.41 -17.44 0.65
C SER A 609 27.54 -17.17 1.67
N SER A 610 28.62 -16.47 1.27
CA SER A 610 29.72 -16.08 2.17
C SER A 610 29.47 -14.78 2.94
N ARG A 611 28.38 -14.05 2.64
CA ARG A 611 28.06 -12.77 3.26
C ARG A 611 27.15 -13.01 4.46
N LYS A 612 27.43 -12.30 5.55
CA LYS A 612 26.63 -12.33 6.78
C LYS A 612 26.41 -10.93 7.32
N VAL A 613 25.32 -10.73 8.03
CA VAL A 613 25.00 -9.48 8.73
C VAL A 613 24.10 -9.83 9.91
N SER A 614 24.36 -9.21 11.06
CA SER A 614 23.56 -9.44 12.26
C SER A 614 23.01 -8.11 12.76
N HIS A 615 21.72 -8.09 13.09
CA HIS A 615 21.07 -6.92 13.67
C HIS A 615 19.98 -7.34 14.66
N LYS A 616 19.60 -6.39 15.52
CA LYS A 616 18.54 -6.59 16.50
C LYS A 616 17.17 -6.33 15.87
N ILE A 617 16.26 -7.28 15.99
CA ILE A 617 14.85 -7.11 15.62
C ILE A 617 14.09 -6.78 16.90
N PRO A 618 13.46 -5.59 17.01
CA PRO A 618 12.68 -5.23 18.19
C PRO A 618 11.53 -6.21 18.47
N ALA A 619 11.11 -6.30 19.72
CA ALA A 619 9.84 -6.91 20.10
C ALA A 619 8.67 -6.32 19.30
N HIS A 620 7.68 -7.14 18.96
CA HIS A 620 6.47 -6.72 18.22
C HIS A 620 6.79 -5.89 16.96
N SER A 621 7.60 -6.45 16.07
CA SER A 621 8.06 -5.77 14.85
C SER A 621 8.01 -6.66 13.61
N LEU A 622 7.83 -5.99 12.46
CA LEU A 622 7.85 -6.57 11.14
C LEU A 622 8.89 -5.82 10.31
N GLN A 623 9.83 -6.56 9.73
CA GLN A 623 10.94 -5.99 8.97
C GLN A 623 11.04 -6.63 7.58
N SER A 624 11.19 -5.79 6.55
CA SER A 624 11.53 -6.21 5.20
C SER A 624 12.96 -5.79 4.88
N TYR A 625 13.77 -6.77 4.49
CA TYR A 625 15.17 -6.62 4.12
C TYR A 625 15.30 -6.78 2.61
N ILE A 626 16.07 -5.93 1.95
CA ILE A 626 16.33 -6.01 0.50
C ILE A 626 17.82 -5.79 0.19
N TRP A 627 18.40 -6.58 -0.73
CA TRP A 627 19.80 -6.47 -1.18
C TRP A 627 20.11 -7.12 -2.54
#